data_AF-A0A1Z8V6F7-F1
#
_entry.id   AF-A0A1Z8V6F7-F1
#
_cell.length_a   1.000
_cell.length_b   1.000
_cell.length_c   1.000
_cell.angle_alpha   90.00
_cell.angle_beta   90.00
_cell.angle_gamma   90.00
#
_symmetry.space_group_name_H-M   'P 1'
#
loop_
_entity.id
_entity.type
_entity.pdbx_description
1 polymer ?
#
loop_
_entity_poly.entity_id
_entity_poly.type
_entity_poly.pdbx_seq_one_letter_code
_entity_poly.pdbx_strand_id
1 'polypeptide(L)'
;MSSSAPIAYIERTTSYYLGLGYDNPYQWARFDDVPFARPAKPLDQMRIAIVTTAAIYHPDKGNQDPGAPYNADAKFYDVYRQPMSPPPDLRISHIAIDRDHTTAADMGTYFPIKALNHAATKGRIGAIASWFYGFPTNRSQRTHIDIDVPKLVSMITEDDVDGVVAIPNCPVCHQSVALAMRGLEAAGIPTVIMGCARDIIEHVGVPRFYFSDFPLGNSCGRPHDQASQQQSLNHALDLLEQASAPRTTKTSPLQWQGKADWKSDYSNINKLSPDEIAAKRAAFDKNKAVAANIRSS
;
A
#
# COMPACT_ATOMS: atom_id res chain seq x y z
N MET A 1 -17.03 -11.68 -20.55
CA MET A 1 -17.79 -11.21 -19.37
C MET A 1 -17.26 -9.84 -19.01
N SER A 2 -18.12 -8.82 -19.01
CA SER A 2 -17.72 -7.43 -18.72
C SER A 2 -17.21 -7.33 -17.29
N SER A 3 -15.93 -6.98 -17.09
CA SER A 3 -15.41 -6.69 -15.75
C SER A 3 -16.16 -5.49 -15.18
N SER A 4 -16.76 -5.62 -14.00
CA SER A 4 -17.36 -4.49 -13.28
C SER A 4 -16.31 -3.40 -13.04
N ALA A 5 -16.73 -2.14 -12.99
CA ALA A 5 -15.82 -1.03 -12.71
C ALA A 5 -15.04 -1.26 -11.38
N PRO A 6 -13.81 -0.72 -11.24
CA PRO A 6 -13.12 -0.69 -9.95
C PRO A 6 -13.96 -0.01 -8.86
N ILE A 7 -13.72 -0.35 -7.60
CA ILE A 7 -14.38 0.33 -6.48
C ILE A 7 -13.95 1.81 -6.46
N ALA A 8 -14.93 2.72 -6.37
CA ALA A 8 -14.69 4.11 -6.00
C ALA A 8 -14.47 4.20 -4.49
N TYR A 9 -13.23 3.93 -4.03
CA TYR A 9 -12.89 3.89 -2.60
C TYR A 9 -13.15 5.22 -1.88
N ILE A 10 -12.97 6.37 -2.53
CA ILE A 10 -13.26 7.69 -1.93
C ILE A 10 -14.74 7.75 -1.53
N GLU A 11 -15.64 7.48 -2.46
CA GLU A 11 -17.09 7.49 -2.21
C GLU A 11 -17.51 6.35 -1.26
N ARG A 12 -17.00 5.13 -1.49
CA ARG A 12 -17.34 3.95 -0.68
C ARG A 12 -16.96 4.14 0.78
N THR A 13 -15.75 4.64 1.06
CA THR A 13 -15.32 4.87 2.44
C THR A 13 -16.00 6.08 3.07
N THR A 14 -16.28 7.13 2.28
CA THR A 14 -17.04 8.30 2.76
C THR A 14 -18.44 7.90 3.21
N SER A 15 -19.21 7.25 2.34
CA SER A 15 -20.56 6.76 2.64
C SER A 15 -20.58 5.78 3.82
N TYR A 16 -19.59 4.89 3.89
CA TYR A 16 -19.44 3.96 5.00
C TYR A 16 -19.30 4.66 6.35
N TYR A 17 -18.33 5.58 6.49
CA TYR A 17 -18.10 6.25 7.78
C TYR A 17 -19.22 7.24 8.14
N LEU A 18 -19.84 7.91 7.16
CA LEU A 18 -21.05 8.70 7.40
C LEU A 18 -22.19 7.82 7.93
N GLY A 19 -22.39 6.65 7.32
CA GLY A 19 -23.39 5.68 7.74
C GLY A 19 -23.13 5.06 9.12
N LEU A 20 -21.87 4.95 9.54
CA LEU A 20 -21.51 4.59 10.91
C LEU A 20 -21.76 5.72 11.93
N GLY A 21 -22.14 6.92 11.48
CA GLY A 21 -22.43 8.07 12.34
C GLY A 21 -21.24 8.97 12.64
N TYR A 22 -20.17 8.94 11.83
CA TYR A 22 -19.13 9.96 11.85
C TYR A 22 -19.51 11.11 10.90
N ASP A 23 -19.17 12.35 11.25
CA ASP A 23 -19.63 13.57 10.55
C ASP A 23 -18.50 14.35 9.86
N ASN A 24 -17.27 13.83 9.91
CA ASN A 24 -16.09 14.46 9.32
C ASN A 24 -15.45 13.55 8.27
N PRO A 25 -15.90 13.63 6.99
CA PRO A 25 -15.32 12.87 5.89
C PRO A 25 -13.81 13.09 5.76
N TYR A 26 -13.10 12.02 5.42
CA TYR A 26 -11.65 12.09 5.21
C TYR A 26 -11.33 12.98 4.02
N GLN A 27 -10.51 14.02 4.24
CA GLN A 27 -10.04 14.90 3.19
C GLN A 27 -8.84 14.26 2.50
N TRP A 28 -9.02 13.89 1.23
CA TRP A 28 -7.97 13.30 0.42
C TRP A 28 -7.01 14.37 -0.10
N ALA A 29 -5.72 14.06 -0.14
CA ALA A 29 -4.72 14.94 -0.73
C ALA A 29 -4.93 15.02 -2.25
N ARG A 30 -4.66 16.18 -2.84
CA ARG A 30 -4.70 16.39 -4.29
C ARG A 30 -3.63 17.39 -4.66
N PHE A 31 -2.90 17.07 -5.73
CA PHE A 31 -1.89 17.94 -6.30
C PHE A 31 -2.13 18.07 -7.79
N ASP A 32 -2.03 19.28 -8.32
CA ASP A 32 -2.14 19.53 -9.76
C ASP A 32 -0.82 19.16 -10.46
N ASP A 33 0.31 19.61 -9.91
CA ASP A 33 1.65 19.26 -10.38
C ASP A 33 2.15 17.93 -9.82
N VAL A 34 2.81 17.12 -10.65
CA VAL A 34 3.34 15.80 -10.26
C VAL A 34 4.82 15.69 -10.64
N PRO A 35 5.74 15.62 -9.65
CA PRO A 35 7.15 15.37 -9.90
C PRO A 35 7.35 14.09 -10.69
N PHE A 36 8.36 14.08 -11.56
CA PHE A 36 8.65 12.94 -12.42
C PHE A 36 10.15 12.83 -12.68
N ALA A 37 10.79 11.92 -11.94
CA ALA A 37 12.16 11.49 -12.17
C ALA A 37 12.18 10.37 -13.21
N ARG A 38 13.05 10.49 -14.22
CA ARG A 38 13.33 9.39 -15.15
C ARG A 38 14.47 8.54 -14.59
N PRO A 39 14.42 7.20 -14.73
CA PRO A 39 15.56 6.36 -14.39
C PRO A 39 16.83 6.82 -15.09
N ALA A 40 17.91 7.01 -14.33
CA ALA A 40 19.20 7.46 -14.85
C ALA A 40 19.98 6.35 -15.55
N LYS A 41 19.61 5.09 -15.32
CA LYS A 41 20.23 3.88 -15.87
C LYS A 41 19.18 2.79 -16.11
N PRO A 42 19.45 1.80 -16.98
CA PRO A 42 18.55 0.68 -17.21
C PRO A 42 18.34 -0.15 -15.95
N LEU A 43 17.20 -0.85 -15.86
CA LEU A 43 16.84 -1.60 -14.65
C LEU A 43 17.91 -2.61 -14.21
N ASP A 44 18.55 -3.29 -15.16
CA ASP A 44 19.62 -4.28 -14.93
C ASP A 44 20.88 -3.72 -14.24
N GLN A 45 20.95 -2.40 -14.05
CA GLN A 45 21.97 -1.70 -13.29
C GLN A 45 21.42 -0.98 -12.04
N MET A 46 20.10 -1.01 -11.83
CA MET A 46 19.42 -0.34 -10.71
C MET A 46 19.36 -1.20 -9.46
N ARG A 47 19.60 -0.55 -8.31
CA ARG A 47 19.27 -1.02 -6.97
C ARG A 47 17.84 -0.63 -6.63
N ILE A 48 16.97 -1.62 -6.50
CA ILE A 48 15.54 -1.41 -6.22
C ILE A 48 15.23 -1.65 -4.75
N ALA A 49 14.57 -0.69 -4.10
CA ALA A 49 14.06 -0.82 -2.74
C ALA A 49 12.54 -1.02 -2.70
N ILE A 50 12.06 -1.57 -1.58
CA ILE A 50 10.64 -1.66 -1.26
C ILE A 50 10.30 -0.61 -0.20
N VAL A 51 9.26 0.18 -0.45
CA VAL A 51 8.55 0.96 0.57
C VAL A 51 7.20 0.30 0.82
N THR A 52 6.95 -0.17 2.05
CA THR A 52 5.72 -0.87 2.39
C THR A 52 4.95 -0.14 3.48
N THR A 53 3.65 -0.38 3.53
CA THR A 53 2.83 -0.05 4.70
C THR A 53 2.64 -1.26 5.63
N ALA A 54 3.15 -2.44 5.29
CA ALA A 54 3.08 -3.61 6.18
C ALA A 54 3.87 -3.34 7.48
N ALA A 55 3.37 -3.87 8.59
CA ALA A 55 4.00 -3.77 9.91
C ALA A 55 4.91 -4.97 10.17
N ILE A 56 5.96 -4.77 10.96
CA ILE A 56 6.82 -5.85 11.45
C ILE A 56 6.00 -6.69 12.44
N TYR A 57 6.10 -8.02 12.34
CA TYR A 57 5.50 -8.91 13.31
C TYR A 57 6.15 -8.74 14.70
N HIS A 58 5.32 -8.59 15.72
CA HIS A 58 5.77 -8.52 17.11
C HIS A 58 5.04 -9.57 17.96
N PRO A 59 5.72 -10.61 18.49
CA PRO A 59 5.05 -11.69 19.23
C PRO A 59 4.28 -11.19 20.46
N ASP A 60 4.75 -10.11 21.08
CA ASP A 60 4.16 -9.57 22.31
C ASP A 60 2.94 -8.66 22.05
N LYS A 61 2.58 -8.43 20.79
CA LYS A 61 1.47 -7.52 20.40
C LYS A 61 0.17 -8.26 20.11
N GLY A 62 0.00 -9.49 20.57
CA GLY A 62 -1.21 -10.28 20.38
C GLY A 62 -1.36 -10.85 18.97
N ASN A 63 -2.55 -11.38 18.68
CA ASN A 63 -2.81 -12.13 17.44
C ASN A 63 -2.61 -11.25 16.19
N GLN A 64 -1.72 -11.70 15.31
CA GLN A 64 -1.41 -11.11 14.01
C GLN A 64 -1.36 -12.20 12.92
N ASP A 65 -1.92 -13.38 13.17
CA ASP A 65 -1.91 -14.51 12.24
C ASP A 65 -2.84 -14.26 11.04
N PRO A 66 -2.76 -15.11 9.99
CA PRO A 66 -3.69 -15.02 8.88
C PRO A 66 -5.16 -15.05 9.33
N GLY A 67 -5.95 -14.08 8.86
CA GLY A 67 -7.34 -13.89 9.27
C GLY A 67 -7.53 -13.21 10.64
N ALA A 68 -6.47 -12.74 11.29
CA ALA A 68 -6.59 -12.04 12.56
C ALA A 68 -7.46 -10.76 12.46
N PRO A 69 -8.25 -10.45 13.50
CA PRO A 69 -8.98 -9.19 13.57
C PRO A 69 -8.01 -8.00 13.56
N TYR A 70 -8.53 -6.80 13.26
CA TYR A 70 -7.70 -5.61 13.31
C TYR A 70 -7.14 -5.38 14.73
N ASN A 71 -5.83 -5.16 14.79
CA ASN A 71 -5.08 -4.92 16.00
C ASN A 71 -4.29 -3.61 15.85
N ALA A 72 -4.70 -2.58 16.61
CA ALA A 72 -4.08 -1.27 16.57
C ALA A 72 -2.69 -1.23 17.24
N ASP A 73 -2.40 -2.15 18.17
CA ASP A 73 -1.11 -2.23 18.87
C ASP A 73 0.02 -2.66 17.94
N ALA A 74 -0.30 -3.56 16.99
CA ALA A 74 0.62 -4.07 15.98
C ALA A 74 0.90 -3.05 14.84
N LYS A 75 0.38 -1.83 14.91
CA LYS A 75 0.68 -0.76 13.95
C LYS A 75 1.97 -0.02 14.33
N PHE A 76 2.58 0.63 13.35
CA PHE A 76 3.70 1.56 13.52
C PHE A 76 3.30 2.99 13.10
N TYR A 77 3.94 4.01 13.70
CA TYR A 77 3.62 5.43 13.49
C TYR A 77 4.80 6.26 12.98
N ASP A 78 6.01 5.70 13.01
CA ASP A 78 7.23 6.30 12.49
C ASP A 78 7.73 5.57 11.25
N VAL A 79 8.43 6.28 10.37
CA VAL A 79 9.21 5.63 9.30
C VAL A 79 10.22 4.68 9.92
N TYR A 80 10.22 3.43 9.48
CA TYR A 80 11.21 2.41 9.86
C TYR A 80 12.08 2.01 8.66
N ARG A 81 13.28 1.51 8.96
CA ARG A 81 14.24 0.92 8.03
C ARG A 81 14.71 -0.41 8.61
N GLN A 82 14.65 -1.48 7.83
CA GLN A 82 14.99 -2.84 8.27
C GLN A 82 15.75 -3.60 7.18
N PRO A 83 16.65 -4.53 7.54
CA PRO A 83 17.44 -5.25 6.55
C PRO A 83 16.53 -6.16 5.71
N MET A 84 16.85 -6.28 4.42
CA MET A 84 16.13 -7.19 3.51
C MET A 84 16.46 -8.67 3.77
N SER A 85 17.60 -8.94 4.43
CA SER A 85 18.08 -10.27 4.76
C SER A 85 18.47 -10.36 6.24
N PRO A 86 18.04 -11.40 6.99
CA PRO A 86 17.14 -12.47 6.55
C PRO A 86 15.75 -11.95 6.15
N PRO A 87 14.95 -12.71 5.36
CA PRO A 87 13.63 -12.26 4.93
C PRO A 87 12.78 -11.80 6.12
N PRO A 88 12.14 -10.61 6.05
CA PRO A 88 11.40 -10.06 7.17
C PRO A 88 10.09 -10.81 7.38
N ASP A 89 9.59 -10.78 8.62
CA ASP A 89 8.25 -11.26 8.95
C ASP A 89 7.29 -10.07 9.09
N LEU A 90 6.41 -9.89 8.09
CA LEU A 90 5.52 -8.73 7.97
C LEU A 90 4.04 -9.12 8.01
N ARG A 91 3.22 -8.19 8.52
CA ARG A 91 1.76 -8.33 8.68
C ARG A 91 1.03 -7.08 8.15
N ILE A 92 -0.26 -7.22 7.87
CA ILE A 92 -1.11 -6.07 7.52
C ILE A 92 -1.91 -5.57 8.74
N SER A 93 -1.29 -4.69 9.52
CA SER A 93 -1.89 -4.09 10.73
C SER A 93 -2.65 -2.79 10.43
N HIS A 94 -3.48 -2.77 9.38
CA HIS A 94 -4.32 -1.60 9.03
C HIS A 94 -5.80 -1.94 9.11
N ILE A 95 -6.61 -1.01 9.63
CA ILE A 95 -8.03 -1.25 9.91
C ILE A 95 -8.87 -1.53 8.67
N ALA A 96 -8.57 -0.88 7.55
CA ALA A 96 -9.46 -0.81 6.38
C ALA A 96 -8.99 -1.67 5.19
N ILE A 97 -8.20 -2.73 5.43
CA ILE A 97 -8.03 -3.75 4.39
C ILE A 97 -9.30 -4.58 4.24
N ASP A 98 -9.43 -5.30 3.13
CA ASP A 98 -10.60 -6.13 2.84
C ASP A 98 -10.52 -7.48 3.57
N ARG A 99 -10.70 -7.48 4.90
CA ARG A 99 -10.57 -8.69 5.73
C ARG A 99 -11.55 -9.81 5.39
N ASP A 100 -12.63 -9.49 4.68
CA ASP A 100 -13.62 -10.48 4.24
C ASP A 100 -13.10 -11.29 3.04
N HIS A 101 -12.14 -10.72 2.28
CA HIS A 101 -11.60 -11.31 1.06
C HIS A 101 -10.07 -11.44 1.04
N THR A 102 -9.37 -10.96 2.07
CA THR A 102 -7.95 -11.17 2.30
C THR A 102 -7.69 -11.76 3.66
N THR A 103 -6.98 -12.90 3.68
CA THR A 103 -6.51 -13.53 4.92
C THR A 103 -5.13 -13.03 5.32
N ALA A 104 -4.39 -12.36 4.42
CA ALA A 104 -2.98 -12.05 4.58
C ALA A 104 -2.08 -13.30 4.83
N ALA A 105 -2.52 -14.51 4.42
CA ALA A 105 -1.74 -15.74 4.58
C ALA A 105 -0.49 -15.81 3.70
N ASP A 106 -0.47 -15.07 2.59
CA ASP A 106 0.65 -15.01 1.67
C ASP A 106 1.23 -13.60 1.62
N MET A 107 2.40 -13.42 2.26
CA MET A 107 3.14 -12.16 2.25
C MET A 107 3.51 -11.70 0.83
N GLY A 108 3.62 -12.61 -0.16
CA GLY A 108 3.89 -12.27 -1.55
C GLY A 108 2.84 -11.34 -2.18
N THR A 109 1.65 -11.25 -1.59
CA THR A 109 0.53 -10.40 -2.06
C THR A 109 0.63 -8.94 -1.60
N TYR A 110 1.44 -8.65 -0.56
CA TYR A 110 1.60 -7.31 0.02
C TYR A 110 3.06 -6.93 0.33
N PHE A 111 4.02 -7.82 0.06
CA PHE A 111 5.45 -7.58 0.12
C PHE A 111 6.18 -8.57 -0.81
N PRO A 112 6.46 -8.19 -2.07
CA PRO A 112 6.80 -9.13 -3.15
C PRO A 112 8.28 -9.58 -3.14
N ILE A 113 8.86 -9.85 -1.97
CA ILE A 113 10.29 -10.20 -1.84
C ILE A 113 10.71 -11.40 -2.69
N LYS A 114 9.86 -12.43 -2.80
CA LYS A 114 10.15 -13.61 -3.64
C LYS A 114 10.19 -13.26 -5.14
N ALA A 115 9.26 -12.41 -5.59
CA ALA A 115 9.25 -11.93 -6.97
C ALA A 115 10.45 -11.00 -7.24
N LEU A 116 10.84 -10.17 -6.27
CA LEU A 116 11.98 -9.27 -6.40
C LEU A 116 13.31 -10.05 -6.45
N ASN A 117 13.48 -11.05 -5.60
CA ASN A 117 14.59 -12.01 -5.67
C ASN A 117 14.66 -12.69 -7.04
N HIS A 118 13.52 -13.13 -7.57
CA HIS A 118 13.47 -13.72 -8.90
C HIS A 118 13.92 -12.73 -10.00
N ALA A 119 13.45 -11.49 -9.94
CA ALA A 119 13.86 -10.44 -10.89
C ALA A 119 15.37 -10.17 -10.83
N ALA A 120 15.97 -10.12 -9.64
CA ALA A 120 17.41 -9.98 -9.47
C ALA A 120 18.19 -11.18 -10.02
N THR A 121 17.77 -12.42 -9.68
CA THR A 121 18.41 -13.64 -10.20
C THR A 121 18.34 -13.75 -11.73
N LYS A 122 17.29 -13.20 -12.35
CA LYS A 122 17.12 -13.15 -13.81
C LYS A 122 17.86 -11.98 -14.48
N GLY A 123 18.56 -11.12 -13.71
CA GLY A 123 19.23 -9.94 -14.22
C GLY A 123 18.27 -8.85 -14.72
N ARG A 124 16.98 -8.90 -14.34
CA ARG A 124 16.01 -7.85 -14.69
C ARG A 124 16.29 -6.57 -13.91
N ILE A 125 16.81 -6.70 -12.68
CA ILE A 125 17.31 -5.59 -11.87
C ILE A 125 18.76 -5.85 -11.49
N GLY A 126 19.55 -4.78 -11.33
CA GLY A 126 20.97 -4.91 -10.96
C GLY A 126 21.17 -5.43 -9.53
N ALA A 127 20.39 -4.91 -8.58
CA ALA A 127 20.42 -5.37 -7.20
C ALA A 127 19.11 -5.09 -6.46
N ILE A 128 18.91 -5.81 -5.37
CA ILE A 128 17.93 -5.46 -4.34
C ILE A 128 18.64 -4.58 -3.31
N ALA A 129 17.97 -3.51 -2.85
CA ALA A 129 18.51 -2.70 -1.77
C ALA A 129 18.72 -3.53 -0.49
N SER A 130 19.79 -3.25 0.25
CA SER A 130 20.09 -3.92 1.53
C SER A 130 19.00 -3.69 2.58
N TRP A 131 18.20 -2.64 2.42
CA TRP A 131 17.15 -2.23 3.33
C TRP A 131 15.79 -2.14 2.63
N PHE A 132 14.73 -2.37 3.40
CA PHE A 132 13.37 -1.96 3.04
C PHE A 132 12.85 -0.97 4.08
N TYR A 133 11.82 -0.21 3.69
CA TYR A 133 11.32 0.89 4.49
C TYR A 133 9.83 0.75 4.75
N GLY A 134 9.44 1.03 5.98
CA GLY A 134 8.06 1.16 6.38
C GLY A 134 7.63 2.61 6.37
N PHE A 135 6.57 2.94 5.63
CA PHE A 135 5.98 4.27 5.68
C PHE A 135 4.68 4.26 6.50
N PRO A 136 4.58 5.09 7.55
CA PRO A 136 3.44 5.04 8.45
C PRO A 136 2.17 5.54 7.76
N THR A 137 1.01 5.19 8.31
CA THR A 137 -0.29 5.64 7.78
C THR A 137 -0.93 6.63 8.75
N ASN A 138 -0.27 7.76 8.89
CA ASN A 138 -0.73 8.88 9.70
C ASN A 138 -1.84 9.60 8.92
N ARG A 139 -2.95 9.92 9.60
CA ARG A 139 -4.08 10.58 8.93
C ARG A 139 -3.79 12.06 8.62
N SER A 140 -2.77 12.63 9.25
CA SER A 140 -2.30 14.00 9.05
C SER A 140 -1.41 14.08 7.81
N GLN A 141 -1.92 14.70 6.74
CA GLN A 141 -1.14 14.98 5.53
C GLN A 141 0.09 15.84 5.86
N ARG A 142 -0.08 16.83 6.75
CA ARG A 142 1.01 17.70 7.20
C ARG A 142 2.13 16.94 7.90
N THR A 143 1.80 16.00 8.78
CA THR A 143 2.83 15.16 9.45
C THR A 143 3.62 14.37 8.41
N HIS A 144 2.95 13.83 7.39
CA HIS A 144 3.66 13.17 6.31
C HIS A 144 4.58 14.13 5.55
N ILE A 145 4.06 15.27 5.10
CA ILE A 145 4.81 16.23 4.27
C ILE A 145 6.00 16.83 5.03
N ASP A 146 5.79 17.23 6.29
CA ASP A 146 6.79 17.97 7.07
C ASP A 146 7.82 17.06 7.75
N ILE A 147 7.48 15.78 8.01
CA ILE A 147 8.29 14.89 8.87
C ILE A 147 8.59 13.55 8.18
N ASP A 148 7.55 12.77 7.88
CA ASP A 148 7.75 11.37 7.45
C ASP A 148 8.41 11.28 6.06
N VAL A 149 7.99 12.12 5.12
CA VAL A 149 8.52 12.14 3.75
C VAL A 149 9.99 12.57 3.73
N PRO A 150 10.41 13.70 4.35
CA PRO A 150 11.82 14.05 4.44
C PRO A 150 12.68 12.96 5.06
N LYS A 151 12.19 12.30 6.13
CA LYS A 151 12.90 11.20 6.79
C LYS A 151 13.10 10.00 5.84
N LEU A 152 12.05 9.60 5.11
CA LEU A 152 12.15 8.51 4.13
C LEU A 152 13.12 8.86 2.99
N VAL A 153 13.03 10.08 2.45
CA VAL A 153 13.91 10.55 1.36
C VAL A 153 15.37 10.51 1.80
N SER A 154 15.70 10.98 3.01
CA SER A 154 17.06 10.92 3.56
C SER A 154 17.58 9.49 3.60
N MET A 155 16.81 8.57 4.22
CA MET A 155 17.21 7.17 4.35
C MET A 155 17.45 6.48 3.01
N ILE A 156 16.58 6.71 2.02
CA ILE A 156 16.69 6.09 0.69
C ILE A 156 17.86 6.67 -0.09
N THR A 157 18.12 7.97 0.05
CA THR A 157 19.27 8.65 -0.58
C THR A 157 20.59 8.16 0.00
N GLU A 158 20.69 8.06 1.33
CA GLU A 158 21.87 7.53 2.05
C GLU A 158 22.19 6.08 1.68
N ASP A 159 21.20 5.31 1.22
CA ASP A 159 21.33 3.91 0.84
C ASP A 159 21.62 3.68 -0.65
N ASP A 160 21.89 4.76 -1.40
CA ASP A 160 22.18 4.71 -2.84
C ASP A 160 21.11 3.92 -3.61
N VAL A 161 19.84 4.10 -3.26
CA VAL A 161 18.73 3.43 -3.95
C VAL A 161 18.42 4.16 -5.26
N ASP A 162 18.36 3.39 -6.35
CA ASP A 162 18.13 3.95 -7.70
C ASP A 162 16.65 4.01 -8.08
N GLY A 163 15.80 3.22 -7.44
CA GLY A 163 14.37 3.21 -7.70
C GLY A 163 13.58 2.48 -6.62
N VAL A 164 12.29 2.82 -6.51
CA VAL A 164 11.42 2.33 -5.43
C VAL A 164 10.15 1.71 -5.97
N VAL A 165 9.80 0.54 -5.43
CA VAL A 165 8.47 -0.05 -5.56
C VAL A 165 7.71 0.15 -4.23
N ALA A 166 6.58 0.84 -4.28
CA ALA A 166 5.76 1.14 -3.10
C ALA A 166 4.48 0.29 -3.02
N ILE A 167 4.18 -0.23 -1.83
CA ILE A 167 3.10 -1.19 -1.60
C ILE A 167 2.16 -0.72 -0.48
N PRO A 168 1.06 -0.04 -0.83
CA PRO A 168 -0.01 0.31 0.10
C PRO A 168 -1.08 -0.80 0.24
N ASN A 169 -1.54 -1.04 1.46
CA ASN A 169 -2.49 -2.13 1.73
C ASN A 169 -3.95 -1.70 1.93
N CYS A 170 -4.21 -0.46 2.34
CA CYS A 170 -5.53 0.08 2.71
C CYS A 170 -5.80 1.44 2.04
N PRO A 171 -7.00 2.04 2.12
CA PRO A 171 -7.30 3.30 1.43
C PRO A 171 -6.37 4.45 1.83
N VAL A 172 -6.23 4.70 3.14
CA VAL A 172 -5.31 5.74 3.64
C VAL A 172 -3.84 5.41 3.34
N CYS A 173 -3.49 4.12 3.32
CA CYS A 173 -2.16 3.66 2.93
C CYS A 173 -1.79 4.12 1.52
N HIS A 174 -2.75 4.09 0.58
CA HIS A 174 -2.53 4.54 -0.80
C HIS A 174 -2.21 6.04 -0.86
N GLN A 175 -2.90 6.87 -0.08
CA GLN A 175 -2.54 8.28 0.02
C GLN A 175 -1.18 8.48 0.69
N SER A 176 -0.91 7.81 1.82
CA SER A 176 0.36 7.97 2.54
C SER A 176 1.56 7.66 1.64
N VAL A 177 1.54 6.54 0.90
CA VAL A 177 2.62 6.23 -0.03
C VAL A 177 2.62 7.15 -1.25
N ALA A 178 1.46 7.64 -1.72
CA ALA A 178 1.42 8.62 -2.80
C ALA A 178 2.17 9.92 -2.41
N LEU A 179 2.00 10.40 -1.17
CA LEU A 179 2.77 11.54 -0.66
C LEU A 179 4.28 11.22 -0.61
N ALA A 180 4.64 10.04 -0.11
CA ALA A 180 6.03 9.61 -0.05
C ALA A 180 6.71 9.50 -1.42
N MET A 181 6.03 8.87 -2.39
CA MET A 181 6.58 8.66 -3.73
C MET A 181 6.75 9.98 -4.48
N ARG A 182 5.83 10.94 -4.30
CA ARG A 182 6.01 12.31 -4.82
C ARG A 182 7.27 12.97 -4.26
N GLY A 183 7.54 12.82 -2.96
CA GLY A 183 8.75 13.34 -2.33
C GLY A 183 10.03 12.74 -2.89
N LEU A 184 10.06 11.41 -3.08
CA LEU A 184 11.19 10.73 -3.71
C LEU A 184 11.42 11.15 -5.16
N GLU A 185 10.35 11.33 -5.94
CA GLU A 185 10.50 11.78 -7.34
C GLU A 185 10.91 13.24 -7.45
N ALA A 186 10.50 14.09 -6.50
CA ALA A 186 11.05 15.44 -6.38
C ALA A 186 12.55 15.42 -6.02
N ALA A 187 13.02 14.41 -5.29
CA ALA A 187 14.42 14.18 -4.98
C ALA A 187 15.19 13.43 -6.08
N GLY A 188 14.56 13.13 -7.23
CA GLY A 188 15.21 12.49 -8.37
C GLY A 188 15.24 10.96 -8.35
N ILE A 189 14.57 10.30 -7.40
CA ILE A 189 14.51 8.84 -7.31
C ILE A 189 13.20 8.35 -7.94
N PRO A 190 13.22 7.64 -9.09
CA PRO A 190 12.00 7.14 -9.74
C PRO A 190 11.27 6.12 -8.87
N THR A 191 9.95 6.16 -8.91
CA THR A 191 9.07 5.33 -8.09
C THR A 191 7.93 4.72 -8.89
N VAL A 192 7.44 3.57 -8.45
CA VAL A 192 6.18 2.97 -8.93
C VAL A 192 5.37 2.44 -7.76
N ILE A 193 4.07 2.73 -7.75
CA ILE A 193 3.15 2.21 -6.73
C ILE A 193 2.45 0.97 -7.28
N MET A 194 2.47 -0.14 -6.55
CA MET A 194 1.65 -1.33 -6.80
C MET A 194 0.46 -1.33 -5.84
N GLY A 195 -0.74 -0.99 -6.30
CA GLY A 195 -1.90 -0.78 -5.42
C GLY A 195 -3.24 -1.16 -6.02
N CYS A 196 -4.28 -1.19 -5.18
CA CYS A 196 -5.66 -1.53 -5.56
C CYS A 196 -6.62 -0.33 -5.54
N ALA A 197 -6.34 0.75 -4.81
CA ALA A 197 -7.24 1.90 -4.71
C ALA A 197 -6.96 2.93 -5.80
N ARG A 198 -7.43 2.65 -7.02
CA ARG A 198 -7.15 3.45 -8.21
C ARG A 198 -7.58 4.91 -8.07
N ASP A 199 -8.83 5.14 -7.67
CA ASP A 199 -9.39 6.49 -7.57
C ASP A 199 -8.62 7.36 -6.57
N ILE A 200 -8.19 6.79 -5.44
CA ILE A 200 -7.35 7.49 -4.46
C ILE A 200 -6.00 7.88 -5.07
N ILE A 201 -5.30 6.95 -5.71
CA ILE A 201 -3.97 7.22 -6.29
C ILE A 201 -4.04 8.25 -7.42
N GLU A 202 -5.03 8.11 -8.31
CA GLU A 202 -5.23 9.05 -9.42
C GLU A 202 -5.67 10.43 -8.92
N HIS A 203 -6.49 10.50 -7.87
CA HIS A 203 -6.90 11.75 -7.23
C HIS A 203 -5.73 12.50 -6.59
N VAL A 204 -4.86 11.80 -5.85
CA VAL A 204 -3.66 12.42 -5.25
C VAL A 204 -2.70 12.92 -6.32
N GLY A 205 -2.54 12.16 -7.41
CA GLY A 205 -1.62 12.48 -8.50
C GLY A 205 -0.20 11.99 -8.21
N VAL A 206 0.14 10.84 -8.80
CA VAL A 206 1.44 10.17 -8.63
C VAL A 206 2.19 10.00 -9.95
N PRO A 207 3.51 9.77 -9.92
CA PRO A 207 4.31 9.59 -11.14
C PRO A 207 3.87 8.35 -11.93
N ARG A 208 3.81 7.19 -11.26
CA ARG A 208 3.57 5.88 -11.88
C ARG A 208 2.73 4.99 -10.96
N PHE A 209 1.71 4.36 -11.52
CA PHE A 209 0.81 3.47 -10.78
C PHE A 209 0.53 2.18 -11.55
N TYR A 210 0.89 1.04 -10.95
CA TYR A 210 0.47 -0.28 -11.40
C TYR A 210 -0.76 -0.71 -10.58
N PHE A 211 -1.92 -0.72 -11.25
CA PHE A 211 -3.22 -0.96 -10.65
C PHE A 211 -3.62 -2.44 -10.72
N SER A 212 -3.88 -3.05 -9.57
CA SER A 212 -4.48 -4.39 -9.45
C SER A 212 -5.93 -4.26 -8.96
N ASP A 213 -6.91 -4.67 -9.77
CA ASP A 213 -8.34 -4.64 -9.40
C ASP A 213 -8.72 -5.84 -8.51
N PHE A 214 -8.04 -5.93 -7.35
CA PHE A 214 -8.16 -7.00 -6.35
C PHE A 214 -8.57 -6.43 -4.98
N PRO A 215 -9.06 -7.26 -4.04
CA PRO A 215 -9.28 -6.86 -2.67
C PRO A 215 -8.04 -6.20 -2.04
N LEU A 216 -8.28 -5.14 -1.27
CA LEU A 216 -7.22 -4.39 -0.57
C LEU A 216 -6.39 -5.32 0.32
N GLY A 217 -5.06 -5.27 0.13
CA GLY A 217 -4.11 -6.20 0.76
C GLY A 217 -3.56 -7.26 -0.20
N ASN A 218 -3.90 -7.19 -1.50
CA ASN A 218 -3.41 -8.13 -2.52
C ASN A 218 -2.82 -7.44 -3.76
N SER A 219 -2.18 -6.26 -3.62
CA SER A 219 -1.77 -5.48 -4.80
C SER A 219 -0.63 -6.12 -5.60
N CYS A 220 0.14 -7.02 -5.00
CA CYS A 220 1.33 -7.63 -5.60
C CYS A 220 1.08 -8.92 -6.38
N GLY A 221 -0.17 -9.35 -6.54
CA GLY A 221 -0.53 -10.59 -7.24
C GLY A 221 -1.55 -11.41 -6.47
N ARG A 222 -1.97 -12.55 -7.03
CA ARG A 222 -2.91 -13.45 -6.39
C ARG A 222 -2.24 -14.22 -5.25
N PRO A 223 -2.95 -14.52 -4.15
CA PRO A 223 -2.44 -15.37 -3.09
C PRO A 223 -2.02 -16.75 -3.61
N HIS A 224 -0.87 -17.22 -3.15
CA HIS A 224 -0.30 -18.54 -3.46
C HIS A 224 -0.06 -18.80 -4.96
N ASP A 225 0.01 -17.74 -5.77
CA ASP A 225 0.25 -17.81 -7.20
C ASP A 225 1.51 -17.01 -7.55
N GLN A 226 2.64 -17.71 -7.51
CA GLN A 226 3.95 -17.14 -7.77
C GLN A 226 4.06 -16.52 -9.18
N ALA A 227 3.41 -17.11 -10.19
CA ALA A 227 3.44 -16.60 -11.55
C ALA A 227 2.76 -15.23 -11.64
N SER A 228 1.60 -15.09 -10.99
CA SER A 228 0.89 -13.81 -10.94
C SER A 228 1.67 -12.73 -10.19
N GLN A 229 2.42 -13.12 -9.14
CA GLN A 229 3.23 -12.19 -8.35
C GLN A 229 4.46 -11.71 -9.13
N GLN A 230 5.13 -12.63 -9.84
CA GLN A 230 6.24 -12.30 -10.73
C GLN A 230 5.78 -11.41 -11.89
N GLN A 231 4.65 -11.75 -12.54
CA GLN A 231 4.09 -10.94 -13.62
C GLN A 231 3.74 -9.52 -13.14
N SER A 232 3.12 -9.40 -11.97
CA SER A 232 2.74 -8.10 -11.40
C SER A 232 3.97 -7.24 -11.11
N LEU A 233 5.00 -7.80 -10.48
CA LEU A 233 6.25 -7.07 -10.24
C LEU A 233 6.93 -6.66 -11.55
N ASN A 234 7.05 -7.58 -12.51
CA ASN A 234 7.69 -7.28 -13.80
C ASN A 234 6.98 -6.14 -14.53
N HIS A 235 5.64 -6.14 -14.57
CA HIS A 235 4.90 -5.04 -15.19
C HIS A 235 5.03 -3.71 -14.44
N ALA A 236 5.18 -3.74 -13.11
CA ALA A 236 5.47 -2.54 -12.33
C ALA A 236 6.88 -2.02 -12.62
N LEU A 237 7.87 -2.90 -12.75
CA LEU A 237 9.24 -2.54 -13.16
C LEU A 237 9.27 -2.00 -14.60
N ASP A 238 8.54 -2.61 -15.54
CA ASP A 238 8.37 -2.08 -16.89
C ASP A 238 7.83 -0.65 -16.85
N LEU A 239 6.83 -0.40 -16.00
CA LEU A 239 6.26 0.94 -15.85
C LEU A 239 7.27 1.93 -15.25
N LEU A 240 8.06 1.49 -14.26
CA LEU A 240 9.14 2.27 -13.67
C LEU A 240 10.14 2.75 -14.75
N GLU A 241 10.55 1.82 -15.63
CA GLU A 241 11.51 2.03 -16.71
C GLU A 241 10.96 2.85 -17.89
N GLN A 242 9.73 2.57 -18.32
CA GLN A 242 9.22 2.98 -19.64
C GLN A 242 8.27 4.19 -19.60
N ALA A 243 7.69 4.54 -18.44
CA ALA A 243 6.81 5.70 -18.38
C ALA A 243 7.56 6.97 -18.85
N SER A 244 6.91 7.77 -19.69
CA SER A 244 7.49 8.98 -20.28
C SER A 244 7.00 10.27 -19.62
N ALA A 245 5.93 10.19 -18.82
CA ALA A 245 5.25 11.30 -18.16
C ALA A 245 4.66 10.87 -16.79
N PRO A 246 4.42 11.81 -15.87
CA PRO A 246 3.70 11.53 -14.62
C PRO A 246 2.24 11.17 -14.88
N ARG A 247 1.53 10.72 -13.84
CA ARG A 247 0.14 10.27 -13.90
C ARG A 247 -0.07 9.07 -14.83
N THR A 248 0.96 8.25 -15.01
CA THR A 248 0.84 7.05 -15.83
C THR A 248 0.30 5.89 -15.00
N THR A 249 -0.93 5.46 -15.29
CA THR A 249 -1.54 4.25 -14.71
C THR A 249 -1.49 3.09 -15.71
N LYS A 250 -0.96 1.93 -15.31
CA LYS A 250 -1.08 0.66 -16.05
C LYS A 250 -1.98 -0.28 -15.25
N THR A 251 -3.03 -0.80 -15.89
CA THR A 251 -3.93 -1.77 -15.26
C THR A 251 -3.40 -3.19 -15.44
N SER A 252 -3.36 -3.95 -14.36
CA SER A 252 -3.04 -5.38 -14.36
C SER A 252 -4.06 -6.14 -15.20
N PRO A 253 -3.63 -7.06 -16.09
CA PRO A 253 -4.56 -7.91 -16.84
C PRO A 253 -5.09 -9.07 -16.00
N LEU A 254 -4.55 -9.29 -14.79
CA LEU A 254 -4.95 -10.39 -13.93
C LEU A 254 -6.34 -10.15 -13.34
N GLN A 255 -7.10 -11.23 -13.22
CA GLN A 255 -8.43 -11.21 -12.59
C GLN A 255 -8.39 -11.87 -11.22
N TRP A 256 -9.16 -11.32 -10.28
CA TRP A 256 -9.33 -11.89 -8.96
C TRP A 256 -10.02 -13.26 -9.07
N GLN A 257 -9.51 -14.26 -8.35
CA GLN A 257 -10.05 -15.63 -8.38
C GLN A 257 -10.84 -16.00 -7.12
N GLY A 258 -10.94 -15.09 -6.13
CA GLY A 258 -11.78 -15.30 -4.96
C GLY A 258 -13.26 -15.01 -5.25
N LYS A 259 -14.04 -14.79 -4.18
CA LYS A 259 -15.48 -14.50 -4.29
C LYS A 259 -15.74 -13.31 -5.21
N ALA A 260 -16.74 -13.42 -6.09
CA ALA A 260 -17.03 -12.42 -7.12
C ALA A 260 -17.65 -11.12 -6.58
N ASP A 261 -18.29 -11.20 -5.42
CA ASP A 261 -19.00 -10.11 -4.74
C ASP A 261 -18.09 -9.23 -3.85
N TRP A 262 -16.78 -9.49 -3.80
CA TRP A 262 -15.83 -8.77 -2.95
C TRP A 262 -15.94 -7.24 -3.06
N LYS A 263 -16.15 -6.71 -4.28
CA LYS A 263 -16.36 -5.27 -4.51
C LYS A 263 -17.63 -4.74 -3.86
N SER A 264 -18.68 -5.54 -3.88
CA SER A 264 -19.96 -5.20 -3.28
C SER A 264 -19.92 -5.28 -1.76
N ASP A 265 -19.03 -6.09 -1.19
CA ASP A 265 -18.95 -6.32 0.25
C ASP A 265 -18.12 -5.27 0.97
N TYR A 266 -17.01 -4.86 0.35
CA TYR A 266 -16.05 -3.96 0.98
C TYR A 266 -16.70 -2.66 1.48
N SER A 267 -16.71 -2.47 2.81
CA SER A 267 -17.21 -1.25 3.49
C SER A 267 -18.56 -0.76 2.93
N ASN A 268 -19.50 -1.66 2.62
CA ASN A 268 -20.78 -1.26 2.06
C ASN A 268 -21.83 -1.07 3.16
N ILE A 269 -22.15 0.18 3.48
CA ILE A 269 -23.14 0.51 4.51
C ILE A 269 -24.53 -0.06 4.19
N ASN A 270 -24.92 -0.13 2.92
CA ASN A 270 -26.24 -0.59 2.50
C ASN A 270 -26.47 -2.09 2.73
N LYS A 271 -25.40 -2.84 3.06
CA LYS A 271 -25.47 -4.26 3.40
C LYS A 271 -25.53 -4.52 4.91
N LEU A 272 -25.50 -3.49 5.74
CA LEU A 272 -25.47 -3.64 7.19
C LEU A 272 -26.83 -3.34 7.81
N SER A 273 -27.23 -4.19 8.76
CA SER A 273 -28.35 -3.93 9.67
C SER A 273 -27.98 -2.86 10.71
N PRO A 274 -28.98 -2.24 11.38
CA PRO A 274 -28.74 -1.28 12.47
C PRO A 274 -27.84 -1.83 13.59
N ASP A 275 -28.01 -3.11 13.96
CA ASP A 275 -27.21 -3.76 14.99
C ASP A 275 -25.75 -3.95 14.56
N GLU A 276 -25.52 -4.32 13.30
CA GLU A 276 -24.17 -4.43 12.74
C GLU A 276 -23.48 -3.07 12.64
N ILE A 277 -24.23 -2.01 12.29
CA ILE A 277 -23.71 -0.62 12.29
C ILE A 277 -23.25 -0.24 13.71
N ALA A 278 -24.09 -0.47 14.72
CA ALA A 278 -23.76 -0.17 16.12
C ALA A 278 -22.51 -0.95 16.58
N ALA A 279 -22.44 -2.25 16.27
CA ALA A 279 -21.31 -3.10 16.62
C ALA A 279 -19.99 -2.65 15.94
N LYS A 280 -20.03 -2.32 14.64
CA LYS A 280 -18.85 -1.85 13.91
C LYS A 280 -18.38 -0.48 14.41
N ARG A 281 -19.29 0.43 14.75
CA ARG A 281 -18.95 1.71 15.38
C ARG A 281 -18.24 1.51 16.72
N ALA A 282 -18.81 0.69 17.60
CA ALA A 282 -18.21 0.38 18.90
C ALA A 282 -16.81 -0.24 18.77
N ALA A 283 -16.64 -1.17 17.83
CA ALA A 283 -15.34 -1.78 17.54
C ALA A 283 -14.32 -0.76 17.00
N PHE A 284 -14.75 0.17 16.15
CA PHE A 284 -13.88 1.23 15.64
C PHE A 284 -13.45 2.19 16.75
N ASP A 285 -14.38 2.61 17.62
CA ASP A 285 -14.08 3.55 18.71
C ASP A 285 -13.12 2.94 19.74
N LYS A 286 -13.27 1.65 20.06
CA LYS A 286 -12.32 0.91 20.90
C LYS A 286 -10.90 0.94 20.31
N ASN A 287 -10.79 0.65 19.02
CA ASN A 287 -9.50 0.66 18.31
C ASN A 287 -8.90 2.07 18.19
N LYS A 288 -9.73 3.10 18.07
CA LYS A 288 -9.29 4.51 18.04
C LYS A 288 -8.67 4.92 19.39
N ALA A 289 -9.26 4.47 20.50
CA ALA A 289 -8.73 4.73 21.85
C ALA A 289 -7.34 4.08 22.04
N VAL A 290 -7.19 2.81 21.64
CA VAL A 290 -5.89 2.11 21.68
C VAL A 290 -4.84 2.86 20.86
N ALA A 291 -5.17 3.22 19.61
CA ALA A 291 -4.26 3.96 18.74
C ALA A 291 -3.86 5.34 19.29
N ALA A 292 -4.76 6.01 20.02
CA ALA A 292 -4.47 7.30 20.65
C ALA A 292 -3.45 7.15 21.78
N ASN A 293 -3.60 6.13 22.63
CA ASN A 293 -2.68 5.87 23.74
C ASN A 293 -1.25 5.58 23.26
N ILE A 294 -1.10 4.78 22.19
CA ILE A 294 0.22 4.46 21.62
C ILE A 294 0.92 5.73 21.09
N ARG A 295 0.17 6.65 20.46
CA ARG A 295 0.75 7.89 19.92
C ARG A 295 1.16 8.89 20.97
N SER A 296 0.58 8.80 22.17
CA SER A 296 0.91 9.67 23.31
C SER A 296 1.99 9.08 24.22
N SER A 297 2.43 7.84 23.97
CA SER A 297 3.47 7.14 24.74
C SER A 297 4.83 7.30 24.07
#